data_AF-C3ZGN8-F1
#
_entry.id   AF-C3ZGN8-F1
#
_cell.length_a   1.000
_cell.length_b   1.000
_cell.length_c   1.000
_cell.angle_alpha   90.00
_cell.angle_beta   90.00
_cell.angle_gamma   90.00
#
_symmetry.space_group_name_H-M   'P 1'
#
loop_
_entity.id
_entity.type
_entity.pdbx_description
1 polymer ?
#
loop_
_entity_poly.entity_id
_entity_poly.type
_entity_poly.pdbx_seq_one_letter_code
_entity_poly.pdbx_strand_id
1 'polypeptide(L)'
;CRYWAEDTESWLPNGCRVHPTSTVTETVCACNHMTAFGAGFVTAPNTIDLTTVFDKFADIGNNAGVLATVLTTLALYFVGVIFLRRVDKTGMKKLIVHSLPDNRSTDTYYYKMTVYTSHGRGSGTKSNVAFSLFGDKGSTCVRVFKQGPEVRTFQAGGVDIFLMAVEESLGDLHRLQIWHDNQGGDDRAWKLDKVIVRDLQSGDTNSFLCNHWLSLDRGDGRINRILPASTEHDLSSFHLFTTKAARDFRNEHIWLSTLFCPSGSHFSKVQRLSCGLCIIYTTMIANAMW
;
A
#
# COMPACT_ATOMS: atom_id res chain seq x y z
N CYS A 1 -22.83 -22.38 32.95
CA CYS A 1 -23.62 -23.59 32.67
C CYS A 1 -24.69 -23.25 31.66
N ARG A 2 -24.71 -23.93 30.51
CA ARG A 2 -25.73 -23.81 29.46
C ARG A 2 -26.03 -25.20 28.91
N TYR A 3 -27.16 -25.36 28.26
CA TYR A 3 -27.51 -26.60 27.57
C TYR A 3 -27.64 -26.38 26.07
N TRP A 4 -27.41 -27.44 25.31
CA TRP A 4 -27.56 -27.43 23.86
C TRP A 4 -29.03 -27.70 23.49
N ALA A 5 -29.65 -26.75 22.81
CA ALA A 5 -31.01 -26.86 22.30
C ALA A 5 -30.94 -27.30 20.82
N GLU A 6 -31.38 -28.54 20.52
CA GLU A 6 -31.32 -29.11 19.18
C GLU A 6 -32.31 -28.46 18.20
N ASP A 7 -33.44 -27.96 18.73
CA ASP A 7 -34.49 -27.27 17.98
C ASP A 7 -34.04 -25.91 17.42
N THR A 8 -33.16 -25.21 18.14
CA THR A 8 -32.64 -23.90 17.72
C THR A 8 -31.14 -23.90 17.42
N GLU A 9 -30.49 -25.07 17.46
CA GLU A 9 -29.05 -25.28 17.29
C GLU A 9 -28.19 -24.27 18.08
N SER A 10 -28.55 -24.01 19.35
CA SER A 10 -27.93 -22.95 20.15
C SER A 10 -27.78 -23.29 21.63
N TRP A 11 -26.82 -22.64 22.31
CA TRP A 11 -26.61 -22.79 23.75
C TRP A 11 -27.50 -21.87 24.58
N LEU A 12 -28.50 -22.42 25.26
CA LEU A 12 -29.47 -21.67 26.07
C LEU A 12 -29.14 -21.75 27.58
N PRO A 13 -29.38 -20.67 28.35
CA PRO A 13 -29.12 -20.65 29.79
C PRO A 13 -30.28 -21.21 30.64
N ASN A 14 -31.44 -21.44 30.04
CA ASN A 14 -32.67 -21.75 30.78
C ASN A 14 -32.60 -23.12 31.46
N GLY A 15 -33.02 -23.20 32.72
CA GLY A 15 -33.06 -24.46 33.46
C GLY A 15 -31.71 -24.98 33.96
N CYS A 16 -30.58 -24.36 33.59
CA CYS A 16 -29.24 -24.69 34.08
C CYS A 16 -28.63 -23.54 34.86
N ARG A 17 -28.20 -23.80 36.10
CA ARG A 17 -27.50 -22.81 36.95
C ARG A 17 -26.20 -23.36 37.51
N VAL A 18 -25.26 -22.47 37.81
CA VAL A 18 -24.01 -22.85 38.50
C VAL A 18 -24.36 -23.21 39.94
N HIS A 19 -23.96 -24.39 40.39
CA HIS A 19 -24.23 -24.86 41.74
C HIS A 19 -23.22 -24.22 42.73
N PRO A 20 -23.64 -23.86 43.97
CA PRO A 20 -22.76 -23.19 44.94
C PRO A 20 -21.51 -23.98 45.35
N THR A 21 -21.49 -25.30 45.12
CA THR A 21 -20.33 -26.16 45.41
C THR A 21 -19.26 -26.10 44.32
N SER A 22 -19.45 -25.29 43.28
CA SER A 22 -18.45 -25.11 42.22
C SER A 22 -17.17 -24.50 42.79
N THR A 23 -16.03 -25.03 42.38
CA THR A 23 -14.69 -24.53 42.74
C THR A 23 -13.98 -23.97 41.50
N VAL A 24 -12.82 -23.33 41.69
CA VAL A 24 -12.00 -22.80 40.58
C VAL A 24 -11.52 -23.93 39.64
N THR A 25 -11.41 -25.16 40.15
CA THR A 25 -10.96 -26.33 39.40
C THR A 25 -12.11 -27.20 38.87
N GLU A 26 -13.31 -27.09 39.44
CA GLU A 26 -14.46 -27.93 39.10
C GLU A 26 -15.75 -27.11 39.07
N THR A 27 -16.35 -26.97 37.88
CA THR A 27 -17.65 -26.29 37.74
C THR A 27 -18.79 -27.32 37.82
N VAL A 28 -19.63 -27.19 38.84
CA VAL A 28 -20.79 -28.06 39.02
C VAL A 28 -22.03 -27.35 38.48
N CYS A 29 -22.66 -27.94 37.46
CA CYS A 29 -23.89 -27.41 36.88
C CYS A 29 -25.12 -28.15 37.42
N ALA A 30 -26.08 -27.41 37.94
CA ALA A 30 -27.39 -27.94 38.32
C ALA A 30 -28.41 -27.61 37.24
N CYS A 31 -28.85 -28.62 36.50
CA CYS A 31 -29.87 -28.51 35.45
C CYS A 31 -31.14 -29.27 35.85
N ASN A 32 -32.30 -28.74 35.48
CA ASN A 32 -33.61 -29.38 35.76
C ASN A 32 -34.13 -30.25 34.59
N HIS A 33 -33.28 -30.53 33.60
CA HIS A 33 -33.59 -31.34 32.42
C HIS A 33 -32.38 -32.20 32.03
N MET A 34 -32.62 -33.23 31.23
CA MET A 34 -31.62 -34.22 30.81
C MET A 34 -31.21 -33.97 29.36
N THR A 35 -30.44 -32.91 29.14
CA THR A 35 -29.90 -32.52 27.83
C THR A 35 -28.39 -32.43 27.88
N ALA A 36 -27.72 -32.35 26.73
CA ALA A 36 -26.29 -32.11 26.68
C ALA A 36 -25.97 -30.73 27.30
N PHE A 37 -25.15 -30.73 28.36
CA PHE A 37 -24.79 -29.52 29.09
C PHE A 37 -23.31 -29.20 28.94
N GLY A 38 -22.99 -27.91 28.95
CA GLY A 38 -21.65 -27.37 28.87
C GLY A 38 -21.42 -26.31 29.94
N ALA A 39 -20.23 -26.33 30.53
CA ALA A 39 -19.74 -25.27 31.40
C ALA A 39 -18.59 -24.54 30.70
N GLY A 40 -18.64 -23.21 30.72
CA GLY A 40 -17.50 -22.36 30.38
C GLY A 40 -17.20 -21.50 31.60
N PHE A 41 -15.91 -21.28 31.87
CA PHE A 41 -15.46 -20.28 32.83
C PHE A 41 -14.97 -19.07 32.03
N VAL A 42 -15.37 -17.88 32.46
CA VAL A 42 -14.77 -16.63 31.97
C VAL A 42 -13.80 -16.22 33.07
N THR A 43 -12.49 -16.35 32.85
CA THR A 43 -11.52 -15.75 33.76
C THR A 43 -11.71 -14.23 33.67
N ALA A 44 -12.00 -13.58 34.81
CA ALA A 44 -12.06 -12.13 34.82
C ALA A 44 -10.63 -11.59 34.60
N PRO A 45 -10.44 -10.56 33.75
CA PRO A 45 -9.13 -9.95 33.60
C PRO A 45 -8.66 -9.41 34.96
N ASN A 46 -7.37 -9.57 35.24
CA ASN A 46 -6.72 -9.03 36.42
C ASN A 46 -6.93 -7.51 36.46
N THR A 47 -7.34 -6.98 37.61
CA THR A 47 -7.52 -5.54 37.79
C THR A 47 -6.17 -4.84 37.78
N ILE A 48 -5.98 -3.89 36.87
CA ILE A 48 -4.78 -3.05 36.84
C ILE A 48 -4.94 -1.95 37.90
N ASP A 49 -4.26 -2.11 39.04
CA ASP A 49 -4.17 -1.05 40.03
C ASP A 49 -2.95 -0.16 39.75
N LEU A 50 -3.20 1.01 39.15
CA LEU A 50 -2.18 1.96 38.71
C LEU A 50 -1.35 2.55 39.88
N THR A 51 -1.80 2.43 41.13
CA THR A 51 -1.06 2.92 42.30
C THR A 51 0.12 2.02 42.63
N THR A 52 -0.10 0.70 42.61
CA THR A 52 0.94 -0.31 42.89
C THR A 52 1.95 -0.51 41.75
N VAL A 53 1.63 -0.03 40.54
CA VAL A 53 2.54 -0.11 39.38
C VAL A 53 3.82 0.68 39.66
N PHE A 54 3.71 1.88 40.24
CA PHE A 54 4.87 2.71 40.58
C PHE A 54 5.74 2.12 41.69
N ASP A 55 5.15 1.40 42.65
CA ASP A 55 5.89 0.67 43.67
C ASP A 55 6.66 -0.53 43.08
N LYS A 56 6.09 -1.21 42.08
CA LYS A 56 6.78 -2.28 41.33
C LYS A 56 7.94 -1.76 40.46
N PHE A 57 7.98 -0.46 40.14
CA PHE A 57 9.15 0.17 39.53
C PHE A 57 10.29 0.42 40.54
N ALA A 58 10.05 0.37 41.85
CA ALA A 58 11.12 0.43 42.85
C ALA A 58 11.88 -0.91 42.96
N ASP A 59 11.20 -2.03 42.69
CA ASP A 59 11.78 -3.38 42.68
C ASP A 59 12.13 -3.84 41.25
N ILE A 60 13.03 -3.07 40.61
CA ILE A 60 13.44 -3.26 39.21
C ILE A 60 14.08 -4.65 38.99
N GLY A 61 14.67 -5.24 40.03
CA GLY A 61 15.36 -6.54 39.94
C GLY A 61 14.44 -7.69 39.56
N ASN A 62 13.23 -7.75 40.14
CA ASN A 62 12.28 -8.85 39.91
C ASN A 62 11.56 -8.75 38.56
N ASN A 63 11.42 -7.55 38.00
CA ASN A 63 10.71 -7.31 36.73
C ASN A 63 11.62 -6.77 35.62
N ALA A 64 12.94 -6.95 35.76
CA ALA A 64 13.95 -6.42 34.84
C ALA A 64 13.70 -6.84 33.38
N GLY A 65 13.17 -8.06 33.16
CA GLY A 65 12.84 -8.57 31.83
C GLY A 65 11.79 -7.71 31.11
N VAL A 66 10.69 -7.37 31.78
CA VAL A 66 9.62 -6.53 31.19
C VAL A 66 10.16 -5.15 30.87
N LEU A 67 10.88 -4.53 31.82
CA LEU A 67 11.50 -3.22 31.59
C LEU A 67 12.49 -3.25 30.42
N ALA A 68 13.34 -4.28 30.33
CA ALA A 68 14.27 -4.45 29.23
C ALA A 68 13.53 -4.59 27.88
N THR A 69 12.44 -5.36 27.81
CA THR A 69 11.65 -5.48 26.56
C THR A 69 11.00 -4.16 26.15
N VAL A 70 10.47 -3.38 27.10
CA VAL A 70 9.86 -2.07 26.79
C VAL A 70 10.93 -1.07 26.34
N LEU A 71 12.07 -1.00 27.02
CA LEU A 71 13.16 -0.10 26.65
C LEU A 71 13.79 -0.47 25.30
N THR A 72 13.99 -1.76 25.03
CA THR A 72 14.54 -2.22 23.74
C THR A 72 13.57 -1.96 22.59
N THR A 73 12.27 -2.22 22.76
CA THR A 73 11.26 -1.91 21.74
C THR A 73 11.13 -0.41 21.49
N LEU A 74 11.17 0.44 22.53
CA LEU A 74 11.23 1.91 22.37
C LEU A 74 12.49 2.38 21.65
N ALA A 75 13.66 1.83 22.00
CA ALA A 75 14.92 2.18 21.35
C ALA A 75 14.89 1.82 19.84
N LEU A 76 14.42 0.62 19.51
CA LEU A 76 14.23 0.18 18.12
C LEU A 76 13.23 1.07 17.37
N TYR A 77 12.15 1.51 18.04
CA TYR A 77 11.21 2.47 17.48
C TYR A 77 11.87 3.79 17.14
N PHE A 78 12.65 4.40 18.05
CA PHE A 78 13.34 5.67 17.76
C PHE A 78 14.34 5.55 16.60
N VAL A 79 15.12 4.46 16.56
CA VAL A 79 16.03 4.17 15.43
C VAL A 79 15.23 4.04 14.12
N GLY A 80 14.12 3.29 14.16
CA GLY A 80 13.20 3.12 13.04
C GLY A 80 12.61 4.44 12.57
N VAL A 81 12.14 5.31 13.47
CA VAL A 81 11.60 6.64 13.15
C VAL A 81 12.65 7.51 12.48
N ILE A 82 13.90 7.54 12.98
CA ILE A 82 14.98 8.34 12.37
C ILE A 82 15.25 7.87 10.94
N PHE A 83 15.38 6.55 10.74
CA PHE A 83 15.62 5.97 9.41
C PHE A 83 14.44 6.22 8.47
N LEU A 84 13.21 5.88 8.88
CA LEU A 84 12.01 6.04 8.07
C LEU A 84 11.71 7.51 7.79
N ARG A 85 12.00 8.44 8.70
CA ARG A 85 11.84 9.88 8.46
C ARG A 85 12.80 10.38 7.38
N ARG A 86 14.03 9.85 7.31
CA ARG A 86 14.97 10.13 6.21
C ARG A 86 14.43 9.60 4.88
N VAL A 87 13.88 8.38 4.89
CA VAL A 87 13.27 7.77 3.70
C VAL A 87 12.03 8.52 3.26
N ASP A 88 11.14 8.91 4.16
CA ASP A 88 9.91 9.67 3.87
C ASP A 88 10.23 11.05 3.30
N LYS A 89 11.21 11.76 3.86
CA LYS A 89 11.69 13.05 3.31
C LYS A 89 12.26 12.88 1.89
N THR A 90 12.90 11.75 1.61
CA THR A 90 13.44 11.45 0.27
C THR A 90 12.35 11.01 -0.71
N GLY A 91 11.27 10.38 -0.21
CA GLY A 91 10.14 9.89 -1.00
C GLY A 91 9.09 10.96 -1.30
N MET A 92 8.92 11.96 -0.43
CA MET A 92 8.07 13.14 -0.67
C MET A 92 8.69 14.14 -1.66
N LYS A 93 9.54 13.68 -2.59
CA LYS A 93 9.90 14.52 -3.74
C LYS A 93 8.57 14.89 -4.39
N LYS A 94 8.27 16.20 -4.28
CA LYS A 94 7.09 16.88 -4.80
C LYS A 94 6.75 16.24 -6.15
N LEU A 95 5.51 15.78 -6.34
CA LEU A 95 5.02 15.38 -7.66
C LEU A 95 5.12 16.63 -8.54
N ILE A 96 6.26 16.80 -9.19
CA ILE A 96 6.55 17.93 -10.05
C ILE A 96 5.88 17.60 -11.38
N VAL A 97 5.06 18.54 -11.86
CA VAL A 97 4.53 18.46 -13.21
C VAL A 97 5.60 18.98 -14.15
N HIS A 98 6.07 18.11 -15.04
CA HIS A 98 7.08 18.44 -16.04
C HIS A 98 6.41 18.91 -17.32
N SER A 99 6.69 20.14 -17.76
CA SER A 99 6.30 20.55 -19.11
C SER A 99 7.18 19.83 -20.15
N LEU A 100 6.56 19.33 -21.22
CA LEU A 100 7.32 18.78 -22.33
C LEU A 100 8.13 19.90 -23.04
N PRO A 101 9.31 19.57 -23.58
CA PRO A 101 10.21 20.58 -24.17
C PRO A 101 9.69 21.19 -25.47
N ASP A 102 8.79 20.49 -26.16
CA ASP A 102 8.20 20.87 -27.44
C ASP A 102 6.90 21.68 -27.30
N ASN A 103 6.41 21.89 -26.07
CA ASN A 103 5.23 22.70 -25.82
C ASN A 103 5.46 24.15 -26.27
N ARG A 104 4.56 24.68 -27.09
CA ARG A 104 4.60 26.06 -27.56
C ARG A 104 3.66 26.93 -26.73
N SER A 105 3.95 28.23 -26.66
CA SER A 105 3.06 29.20 -26.00
C SER A 105 1.74 29.42 -26.74
N THR A 106 1.67 29.02 -28.02
CA THR A 106 0.47 29.10 -28.87
C THR A 106 -0.50 27.93 -28.65
N ASP A 107 -0.05 26.85 -28.01
CA ASP A 107 -0.85 25.65 -27.78
C ASP A 107 -1.96 25.95 -26.77
N THR A 108 -3.21 25.71 -27.17
CA THR A 108 -4.40 26.05 -26.36
C THR A 108 -5.02 24.86 -25.64
N TYR A 109 -4.60 23.64 -25.98
CA TYR A 109 -5.17 22.41 -25.46
C TYR A 109 -4.14 21.62 -24.65
N TYR A 110 -4.55 21.02 -23.52
CA TYR A 110 -3.61 20.46 -22.54
C TYR A 110 -4.00 19.06 -22.09
N TYR A 111 -3.04 18.14 -22.18
CA TYR A 111 -3.16 16.78 -21.66
C TYR A 111 -2.18 16.58 -20.51
N LYS A 112 -2.67 16.02 -19.41
CA LYS A 112 -1.84 15.57 -18.29
C LYS A 112 -1.53 14.08 -18.45
N MET A 113 -0.27 13.77 -18.74
CA MET A 113 0.22 12.40 -18.86
C MET A 113 0.86 11.98 -17.54
N THR A 114 0.40 10.86 -16.97
CA THR A 114 0.97 10.27 -15.76
C THR A 114 1.55 8.91 -16.09
N VAL A 115 2.87 8.79 -15.98
CA VAL A 115 3.62 7.57 -16.30
C VAL A 115 3.93 6.84 -15.01
N TYR A 116 3.51 5.57 -14.92
CA TYR A 116 3.77 4.70 -13.78
C TYR A 116 4.87 3.71 -14.12
N THR A 117 5.96 3.75 -13.36
CA THR A 117 7.03 2.76 -13.46
C THR A 117 6.82 1.66 -12.41
N SER A 118 6.99 0.40 -12.80
CA SER A 118 6.74 -0.73 -11.89
C SER A 118 7.67 -0.69 -10.66
N HIS A 119 7.27 -1.32 -9.55
CA HIS A 119 7.98 -1.27 -8.25
C HIS A 119 9.11 -2.33 -8.09
N GLY A 120 9.83 -2.69 -9.16
CA GLY A 120 10.88 -3.72 -9.13
C GLY A 120 12.29 -3.17 -8.97
N ARG A 121 13.25 -3.99 -8.51
CA ARG A 121 14.66 -3.58 -8.55
C ARG A 121 15.12 -3.48 -10.01
N GLY A 122 15.69 -2.32 -10.38
CA GLY A 122 16.12 -2.05 -11.75
C GLY A 122 14.96 -1.96 -12.75
N SER A 123 13.76 -1.60 -12.31
CA SER A 123 12.62 -1.31 -13.21
C SER A 123 12.61 0.12 -13.72
N GLY A 124 13.38 1.03 -13.13
CA GLY A 124 13.53 2.41 -13.59
C GLY A 124 14.58 2.55 -14.69
N THR A 125 14.50 3.63 -15.45
CA THR A 125 15.39 3.87 -16.60
C THR A 125 16.06 5.24 -16.57
N LYS A 126 17.27 5.30 -17.11
CA LYS A 126 18.00 6.53 -17.45
C LYS A 126 18.01 6.81 -18.96
N SER A 127 17.39 5.95 -19.75
CA SER A 127 17.28 6.13 -21.21
C SER A 127 16.32 7.29 -21.52
N ASN A 128 16.50 7.94 -22.68
CA ASN A 128 15.54 8.94 -23.13
C ASN A 128 14.27 8.22 -23.61
N VAL A 129 13.13 8.60 -23.04
CA VAL A 129 11.83 8.01 -23.37
C VAL A 129 11.08 8.94 -24.31
N ALA A 130 10.58 8.38 -25.40
CA ALA A 130 9.78 9.06 -26.39
C ALA A 130 8.43 8.36 -26.58
N PHE A 131 7.45 9.12 -27.07
CA PHE A 131 6.11 8.61 -27.31
C PHE A 131 5.43 9.33 -28.48
N SER A 132 4.37 8.71 -28.98
CA SER A 132 3.41 9.30 -29.91
C SER A 132 2.00 8.92 -29.48
N LEU A 133 1.12 9.90 -29.36
CA LEU A 133 -0.26 9.72 -28.94
C LEU A 133 -1.20 9.90 -30.13
N PHE A 134 -2.19 9.02 -30.24
CA PHE A 134 -3.15 9.00 -31.34
C PHE A 134 -4.58 9.05 -30.78
N GLY A 135 -5.37 9.97 -31.32
CA GLY A 135 -6.80 10.04 -31.11
C GLY A 135 -7.54 10.25 -32.42
N ASP A 136 -8.86 10.34 -32.34
CA ASP A 136 -9.74 10.34 -33.51
C ASP A 136 -9.69 11.64 -34.31
N LYS A 137 -9.41 12.76 -33.66
CA LYS A 137 -9.31 14.09 -34.30
C LYS A 137 -7.89 14.43 -34.73
N GLY A 138 -6.89 13.70 -34.24
CA GLY A 138 -5.50 13.98 -34.59
C GLY A 138 -4.51 13.06 -33.89
N SER A 139 -3.24 13.20 -34.28
CA SER A 139 -2.13 12.51 -33.62
C SER A 139 -0.98 13.45 -33.36
N THR A 140 -0.23 13.16 -32.31
CA THR A 140 1.00 13.89 -32.04
C THR A 140 2.14 13.31 -32.88
N CYS A 141 3.05 14.17 -33.32
CA CYS A 141 4.37 13.73 -33.75
C CYS A 141 5.11 13.06 -32.57
N VAL A 142 6.32 12.56 -32.85
CA VAL A 142 7.20 12.02 -31.81
C VAL A 142 7.52 13.11 -30.79
N ARG A 143 7.18 12.87 -29.52
CA ARG A 143 7.48 13.73 -28.38
C ARG A 143 8.42 13.02 -27.42
N VAL A 144 9.25 13.78 -26.72
CA VAL A 144 10.25 13.25 -25.80
C VAL A 144 9.97 13.75 -24.40
N PHE A 145 9.96 12.84 -23.42
CA PHE A 145 9.93 13.23 -22.02
C PHE A 145 11.29 13.80 -21.65
N LYS A 146 11.40 15.12 -21.49
CA LYS A 146 12.67 15.75 -21.13
C LYS A 146 13.08 15.35 -19.71
N GLN A 147 14.28 14.79 -19.60
CA GLN A 147 14.95 14.57 -18.33
C GLN A 147 15.73 15.86 -18.00
N GLY A 148 15.21 16.67 -17.08
CA GLY A 148 15.96 17.82 -16.57
C GLY A 148 17.20 17.33 -15.79
N PRO A 149 18.36 18.02 -15.86
CA PRO A 149 19.58 17.57 -15.19
C PRO A 149 19.43 17.40 -13.67
N GLU A 150 18.50 18.14 -13.06
CA GLU A 150 18.21 18.05 -11.62
C GLU A 150 17.10 17.05 -11.26
N VAL A 151 16.28 16.59 -12.22
CA VAL A 151 15.12 15.74 -11.92
C VAL A 151 15.28 14.35 -12.53
N ARG A 152 15.44 13.37 -11.65
CA ARG A 152 15.45 11.95 -12.01
C ARG A 152 14.02 11.46 -12.23
N THR A 153 13.57 11.45 -13.47
CA THR A 153 12.31 10.85 -13.91
C THR A 153 12.46 9.35 -14.15
N PHE A 154 11.34 8.61 -14.20
CA PHE A 154 11.25 7.17 -14.51
C PHE A 154 12.00 6.26 -13.52
N GLN A 155 12.00 6.63 -12.24
CA GLN A 155 12.59 5.78 -11.19
C GLN A 155 11.73 4.56 -10.89
N ALA A 156 12.33 3.49 -10.37
CA ALA A 156 11.60 2.29 -9.94
C ALA A 156 10.53 2.64 -8.89
N GLY A 157 9.27 2.28 -9.14
CA GLY A 157 8.12 2.64 -8.30
C GLY A 157 7.76 4.14 -8.31
N GLY A 158 8.37 4.90 -9.22
CA GLY A 158 8.10 6.32 -9.44
C GLY A 158 6.81 6.56 -10.22
N VAL A 159 6.23 7.74 -9.98
CA VAL A 159 5.10 8.28 -10.72
C VAL A 159 5.53 9.65 -11.23
N ASP A 160 5.63 9.78 -12.55
CA ASP A 160 6.08 11.01 -13.20
C ASP A 160 4.90 11.65 -13.93
N ILE A 161 4.69 12.95 -13.73
CA ILE A 161 3.58 13.69 -14.35
C ILE A 161 4.16 14.66 -15.36
N PHE A 162 3.64 14.61 -16.58
CA PHE A 162 4.01 15.49 -17.68
C PHE A 162 2.79 16.26 -18.17
N LEU A 163 2.99 17.54 -18.48
CA LEU A 163 2.01 18.40 -19.13
C LEU A 163 2.37 18.49 -20.62
N MET A 164 1.50 17.95 -21.46
CA MET A 164 1.60 18.03 -22.91
C MET A 164 0.65 19.11 -23.42
N ALA A 165 1.18 20.07 -24.16
CA ALA A 165 0.40 21.09 -24.84
C ALA A 165 0.31 20.75 -26.34
N VAL A 166 -0.88 20.92 -26.90
CA VAL A 166 -1.17 20.70 -28.32
C VAL A 166 -2.03 21.86 -28.84
N GLU A 167 -1.98 22.10 -30.15
CA GLU A 167 -2.71 23.18 -30.80
C GLU A 167 -4.24 22.99 -30.70
N GLU A 168 -4.71 21.77 -30.99
CA GLU A 168 -6.11 21.36 -30.98
C GLU A 168 -6.34 20.02 -30.28
N SER A 169 -7.58 19.75 -29.86
CA SER A 169 -7.97 18.48 -29.23
C SER A 169 -7.66 17.28 -30.12
N LEU A 170 -7.04 16.24 -29.54
CA LEU A 170 -6.81 14.96 -30.21
C LEU A 170 -8.09 14.10 -30.29
N GLY A 171 -9.18 14.52 -29.64
CA GLY A 171 -10.42 13.75 -29.52
C GLY A 171 -10.25 12.52 -28.62
N ASP A 172 -11.03 11.47 -28.91
CA ASP A 172 -10.98 10.22 -28.15
C ASP A 172 -9.67 9.49 -28.44
N LEU A 173 -8.88 9.26 -27.39
CA LEU A 173 -7.56 8.66 -27.50
C LEU A 173 -7.71 7.14 -27.61
N HIS A 174 -7.20 6.54 -28.69
CA HIS A 174 -7.32 5.10 -28.93
C HIS A 174 -5.98 4.36 -28.91
N ARG A 175 -4.84 5.06 -29.07
CA ARG A 175 -3.53 4.41 -29.14
C ARG A 175 -2.40 5.30 -28.62
N LEU A 176 -1.49 4.69 -27.85
CA LEU A 176 -0.24 5.29 -27.39
C LEU A 176 0.93 4.42 -27.82
N GLN A 177 1.88 4.99 -28.54
CA GLN A 177 3.17 4.34 -28.81
C GLN A 177 4.22 4.92 -27.89
N ILE A 178 5.00 4.09 -27.21
CA ILE A 178 6.05 4.51 -26.27
C ILE A 178 7.29 3.65 -26.41
N TRP A 179 8.47 4.27 -26.34
CA TRP A 179 9.76 3.60 -26.50
C TRP A 179 10.89 4.39 -25.84
N HIS A 180 12.08 3.80 -25.79
CA HIS A 180 13.29 4.47 -25.32
C HIS A 180 14.48 4.21 -26.26
N ASP A 181 15.53 5.03 -26.14
CA ASP A 181 16.75 4.97 -26.96
C ASP A 181 17.79 3.92 -26.51
N ASN A 182 17.55 3.28 -25.35
CA ASN A 182 18.43 2.28 -24.73
C ASN A 182 19.85 2.79 -24.39
N GLN A 183 20.02 4.11 -24.22
CA GLN A 183 21.33 4.73 -23.92
C GLN A 183 21.59 4.93 -22.42
N GLY A 184 20.70 4.44 -21.54
CA GLY A 184 20.78 4.62 -20.08
C GLY A 184 21.89 3.87 -19.32
N GLY A 185 22.91 3.33 -20.00
CA GLY A 185 24.00 2.58 -19.36
C GLY A 185 23.52 1.33 -18.63
N ASP A 186 23.84 1.17 -17.35
CA ASP A 186 23.40 0.00 -16.55
C ASP A 186 21.90 0.02 -16.24
N ASP A 187 21.29 1.22 -16.17
CA ASP A 187 19.85 1.42 -15.94
C ASP A 187 19.13 1.70 -17.28
N ARG A 188 19.48 0.95 -18.33
CA ARG A 188 18.84 1.11 -19.66
C ARG A 188 17.45 0.46 -19.71
N ALA A 189 17.28 -0.66 -19.02
CA ALA A 189 16.04 -1.43 -19.00
C ALA A 189 14.94 -0.69 -18.25
N TRP A 190 13.73 -0.70 -18.78
CA TRP A 190 12.58 -0.06 -18.16
C TRP A 190 11.42 -1.03 -18.01
N LYS A 191 10.73 -1.04 -16.88
CA LYS A 191 9.45 -1.76 -16.75
C LYS A 191 8.33 -0.75 -16.59
N LEU A 192 7.58 -0.56 -17.67
CA LEU A 192 6.43 0.32 -17.71
C LEU A 192 5.21 -0.41 -17.16
N ASP A 193 4.56 0.14 -16.14
CA ASP A 193 3.32 -0.40 -15.59
C ASP A 193 2.12 0.05 -16.42
N LYS A 194 1.89 1.36 -16.47
CA LYS A 194 0.81 1.98 -17.25
C LYS A 194 1.07 3.47 -17.49
N VAL A 195 0.37 4.03 -18.47
CA VAL A 195 0.30 5.47 -18.71
C VAL A 195 -1.15 5.91 -18.62
N ILE A 196 -1.43 6.97 -17.88
CA ILE A 196 -2.76 7.57 -17.79
C ILE A 196 -2.69 8.95 -18.43
N VAL A 197 -3.52 9.20 -19.43
CA VAL A 197 -3.64 10.48 -20.10
C VAL A 197 -4.98 11.08 -19.74
N ARG A 198 -4.95 12.24 -19.07
CA ARG A 198 -6.14 12.99 -18.72
C ARG A 198 -6.22 14.25 -19.54
N ASP A 199 -7.34 14.42 -20.22
CA ASP A 199 -7.74 15.67 -20.85
C ASP A 199 -8.07 16.70 -19.76
N LEU A 200 -7.43 17.87 -19.78
CA LEU A 200 -7.65 18.90 -18.76
C LEU A 200 -8.86 19.78 -19.06
N GLN A 201 -9.34 19.78 -20.30
CA GLN A 201 -10.47 20.58 -20.76
C GLN A 201 -11.77 19.78 -20.61
N SER A 202 -11.83 18.56 -21.13
CA SER A 202 -13.04 17.71 -21.00
C SER A 202 -13.11 16.98 -19.66
N GLY A 203 -11.95 16.70 -19.05
CA GLY A 203 -11.84 15.90 -17.84
C GLY A 203 -11.73 14.39 -18.07
N ASP A 204 -11.84 13.94 -19.32
CA ASP A 204 -11.79 12.53 -19.70
C ASP A 204 -10.42 11.92 -19.40
N THR A 205 -10.43 10.66 -18.98
CA THR A 205 -9.22 9.95 -18.57
C THR A 205 -9.10 8.64 -19.31
N ASN A 206 -8.08 8.54 -20.16
CA ASN A 206 -7.75 7.34 -20.92
C ASN A 206 -6.53 6.66 -20.29
N SER A 207 -6.63 5.35 -20.07
CA SER A 207 -5.54 4.54 -19.52
C SER A 207 -4.96 3.61 -20.57
N PHE A 208 -3.64 3.47 -20.58
CA PHE A 208 -2.87 2.59 -21.45
C PHE A 208 -2.07 1.62 -20.57
N LEU A 209 -2.51 0.37 -20.49
CA LEU A 209 -1.87 -0.66 -19.70
C LEU A 209 -0.71 -1.30 -20.47
N CYS A 210 0.42 -1.56 -19.80
CA CYS A 210 1.57 -2.22 -20.40
C CYS A 210 2.08 -3.40 -19.55
N ASN A 211 2.43 -3.13 -18.29
CA ASN A 211 3.13 -4.02 -17.34
C ASN A 211 4.19 -4.95 -17.94
N HIS A 212 4.96 -4.43 -18.90
CA HIS A 212 5.99 -5.17 -19.61
C HIS A 212 7.34 -4.46 -19.53
N TRP A 213 8.40 -5.26 -19.68
CA TRP A 213 9.74 -4.73 -19.87
C TRP A 213 9.87 -4.12 -21.27
N LEU A 214 10.44 -2.92 -21.33
CA LEU A 214 10.99 -2.28 -22.50
C LEU A 214 12.51 -2.32 -22.34
N SER A 215 13.14 -3.31 -22.97
CA SER A 215 14.55 -3.65 -22.79
C SER A 215 14.97 -4.67 -23.85
N LEU A 216 16.23 -4.61 -24.29
CA LEU A 216 16.79 -5.62 -25.19
C LEU A 216 17.22 -6.90 -24.46
N ASP A 217 17.58 -6.77 -23.17
CA ASP A 217 18.14 -7.83 -22.32
C ASP A 217 17.11 -8.55 -21.45
N ARG A 218 15.90 -7.97 -21.28
CA ARG A 218 14.84 -8.50 -20.41
C ARG A 218 13.50 -8.62 -21.12
N GLY A 219 12.64 -9.49 -20.60
CA GLY A 219 11.29 -9.67 -21.14
C GLY A 219 11.32 -10.31 -22.51
N ASP A 220 10.74 -9.65 -23.51
CA ASP A 220 10.66 -10.11 -24.90
C ASP A 220 11.68 -9.42 -25.83
N GLY A 221 12.65 -8.68 -25.27
CA GLY A 221 13.70 -8.04 -26.04
C GLY A 221 13.25 -6.82 -26.87
N ARG A 222 12.07 -6.25 -26.60
CA ARG A 222 11.56 -5.07 -27.32
C ARG A 222 11.68 -3.81 -26.49
N ILE A 223 12.13 -2.73 -27.12
CA ILE A 223 12.25 -1.39 -26.51
C ILE A 223 11.08 -0.46 -26.83
N ASN A 224 10.14 -0.93 -27.66
CA ASN A 224 8.96 -0.18 -28.11
C ASN A 224 7.66 -0.93 -27.80
N ARG A 225 6.60 -0.17 -27.54
CA ARG A 225 5.25 -0.69 -27.29
C ARG A 225 4.21 0.17 -27.96
N ILE A 226 3.19 -0.49 -28.50
CA ILE A 226 1.96 0.14 -28.95
C ILE A 226 0.89 -0.35 -28.00
N LEU A 227 0.27 0.58 -27.29
CA LEU A 227 -0.71 0.34 -26.24
C LEU A 227 -2.07 0.86 -26.72
N PRO A 228 -3.11 0.01 -26.82
CA PRO A 228 -4.46 0.48 -27.06
C PRO A 228 -5.01 1.18 -25.81
N ALA A 229 -5.96 2.11 -26.01
CA ALA A 229 -6.73 2.64 -24.90
C ALA A 229 -7.50 1.50 -24.24
N SER A 230 -7.37 1.39 -22.92
CA SER A 230 -7.94 0.28 -22.17
C SER A 230 -9.43 0.50 -21.96
N THR A 231 -10.23 -0.53 -22.27
CA THR A 231 -11.67 -0.51 -22.02
C THR A 231 -11.94 -0.82 -20.54
N GLU A 232 -13.13 -0.49 -20.01
CA GLU A 232 -13.51 -0.82 -18.63
C GLU A 232 -13.31 -2.30 -18.29
N HIS A 233 -13.52 -3.20 -19.26
CA HIS A 233 -13.27 -4.63 -19.09
C HIS A 233 -11.78 -4.95 -18.89
N ASP A 234 -10.88 -4.30 -19.63
CA ASP A 234 -9.43 -4.47 -19.45
C ASP A 234 -8.98 -3.93 -18.11
N LEU A 235 -9.63 -2.85 -17.64
CA LEU A 235 -9.44 -2.30 -16.30
C LEU A 235 -9.87 -3.27 -15.18
N SER A 236 -10.82 -4.16 -15.47
CA SER A 236 -11.30 -5.19 -14.54
C SER A 236 -10.50 -6.51 -14.62
N SER A 237 -9.56 -6.64 -15.55
CA SER A 237 -8.84 -7.89 -15.81
C SER A 237 -8.03 -8.38 -14.59
N PHE A 238 -7.84 -9.71 -14.47
CA PHE A 238 -7.07 -10.36 -13.41
C PHE A 238 -5.66 -9.78 -13.20
N HIS A 239 -5.08 -9.18 -14.22
CA HIS A 239 -3.76 -8.57 -14.14
C HIS A 239 -3.77 -7.25 -13.36
N LEU A 240 -4.80 -6.43 -13.57
CA LEU A 240 -5.04 -5.29 -12.71
C LEU A 240 -5.51 -5.72 -11.32
N PHE A 241 -6.28 -6.80 -11.22
CA PHE A 241 -6.64 -7.37 -9.92
C PHE A 241 -5.40 -7.83 -9.13
N THR A 242 -4.44 -8.52 -9.74
CA THR A 242 -3.23 -8.99 -9.04
C THR A 242 -2.28 -7.85 -8.66
N THR A 243 -2.09 -6.87 -9.53
CA THR A 243 -1.28 -5.68 -9.23
C THR A 243 -1.95 -4.80 -8.17
N LYS A 244 -3.28 -4.65 -8.24
CA LYS A 244 -4.08 -3.97 -7.22
C LYS A 244 -4.07 -4.74 -5.91
N ALA A 245 -4.32 -6.04 -5.90
CA ALA A 245 -4.29 -6.89 -4.71
C ALA A 245 -2.91 -6.91 -4.06
N ALA A 246 -1.82 -6.99 -4.84
CA ALA A 246 -0.46 -6.90 -4.31
C ALA A 246 -0.16 -5.50 -3.72
N ARG A 247 -0.70 -4.44 -4.33
CA ARG A 247 -0.60 -3.07 -3.80
C ARG A 247 -1.43 -2.89 -2.53
N ASP A 248 -2.65 -3.40 -2.51
CA ASP A 248 -3.61 -3.30 -1.41
C ASP A 248 -3.12 -4.12 -0.23
N PHE A 249 -2.67 -5.37 -0.43
CA PHE A 249 -2.04 -6.18 0.62
C PHE A 249 -0.83 -5.48 1.25
N ARG A 250 0.02 -4.86 0.41
CA ARG A 250 1.18 -4.09 0.88
C ARG A 250 0.78 -2.79 1.58
N ASN A 251 -0.37 -2.21 1.25
CA ASN A 251 -0.85 -0.97 1.84
C ASN A 251 -1.63 -1.18 3.14
N GLU A 252 -2.47 -2.21 3.18
CA GLU A 252 -3.36 -2.52 4.29
C GLU A 252 -2.63 -3.25 5.43
N HIS A 253 -1.63 -4.08 5.11
CA HIS A 253 -0.89 -4.77 6.15
C HIS A 253 0.15 -3.84 6.80
N ILE A 254 -0.12 -3.39 8.03
CA ILE A 254 0.64 -2.37 8.77
C ILE A 254 2.16 -2.58 8.68
N TRP A 255 2.64 -3.81 8.88
CA TRP A 255 4.07 -4.15 8.85
C TRP A 255 4.70 -4.18 7.45
N LEU A 256 3.94 -4.51 6.40
CA LEU A 256 4.44 -4.46 5.02
C LEU A 256 4.38 -3.03 4.48
N SER A 257 3.40 -2.28 4.96
CA SER A 257 3.11 -0.90 4.58
C SER A 257 4.17 0.09 5.08
N THR A 258 4.86 -0.22 6.18
CA THR A 258 6.03 0.53 6.70
C THR A 258 7.27 0.30 5.85
N LEU A 259 7.50 -0.94 5.40
CA LEU A 259 8.68 -1.31 4.62
C LEU A 259 8.57 -0.90 3.15
N PHE A 260 7.41 -1.12 2.52
CA PHE A 260 7.26 -1.06 1.08
C PHE A 260 6.23 -0.02 0.57
N CYS A 261 6.05 1.08 1.31
CA CYS A 261 5.08 2.12 0.97
C CYS A 261 5.20 2.61 -0.49
N PRO A 262 4.10 2.64 -1.26
CA PRO A 262 4.09 3.20 -2.61
C PRO A 262 4.06 4.73 -2.59
N SER A 263 4.62 5.32 -3.63
CA SER A 263 4.57 6.75 -3.93
C SER A 263 3.10 7.23 -3.98
N GLY A 264 2.73 8.23 -3.15
CA GLY A 264 1.39 8.85 -3.14
C GLY A 264 0.41 8.39 -2.05
N SER A 265 0.87 7.67 -1.02
CA SER A 265 0.07 7.36 0.18
C SER A 265 -0.21 8.61 1.03
N HIS A 266 -1.42 8.72 1.60
CA HIS A 266 -1.81 9.82 2.51
C HIS A 266 -1.11 9.74 3.88
N PHE A 267 -0.64 8.54 4.25
CA PHE A 267 0.09 8.29 5.50
C PHE A 267 1.58 8.08 5.27
N SER A 268 2.41 8.63 6.15
CA SER A 268 3.86 8.47 6.15
C SER A 268 4.28 7.10 6.70
N LYS A 269 5.49 6.63 6.37
CA LYS A 269 6.03 5.38 6.93
C LYS A 269 6.20 5.49 8.44
N VAL A 270 6.52 6.69 8.94
CA VAL A 270 6.61 6.97 10.39
C VAL A 270 5.26 6.78 11.09
N GLN A 271 4.17 7.33 10.54
CA GLN A 271 2.82 7.18 11.11
C GLN A 271 2.39 5.71 11.19
N ARG A 272 2.71 4.94 10.15
CA ARG A 272 2.41 3.49 10.10
C ARG A 272 3.22 2.71 11.14
N LEU A 273 4.49 3.07 11.36
CA LEU A 273 5.33 2.47 12.40
C LEU A 273 4.78 2.76 13.81
N SER A 274 4.32 3.99 14.06
CA SER A 274 3.69 4.37 15.33
C SER A 274 2.42 3.56 15.59
N CYS A 275 1.57 3.37 14.57
CA CYS A 275 0.38 2.52 14.67
C CYS A 275 0.75 1.06 15.01
N GLY A 276 1.78 0.52 14.37
CA GLY A 276 2.31 -0.81 14.69
C GLY A 276 2.79 -0.94 16.14
N LEU A 277 3.47 0.09 16.67
CA LEU A 277 3.88 0.12 18.07
C LEU A 277 2.69 0.15 19.03
N CYS A 278 1.66 0.95 18.74
CA CYS A 278 0.43 0.97 19.52
C CYS A 278 -0.21 -0.42 19.59
N ILE A 279 -0.30 -1.13 18.47
CA ILE A 279 -0.84 -2.50 18.45
C ILE A 279 -0.01 -3.41 19.34
N ILE A 280 1.33 -3.39 19.24
CA ILE A 280 2.21 -4.20 20.10
C ILE A 280 1.99 -3.91 21.59
N TYR A 281 1.91 -2.64 22.00
CA TYR A 281 1.71 -2.33 23.41
C TYR A 281 0.31 -2.63 23.90
N THR A 282 -0.73 -2.45 23.07
CA THR A 282 -2.09 -2.87 23.44
C THR A 282 -2.20 -4.39 23.60
N THR A 283 -1.49 -5.18 22.78
CA THR A 283 -1.47 -6.64 22.94
C THR A 283 -0.64 -7.06 24.14
N MET A 284 0.47 -6.39 24.45
CA MET A 284 1.22 -6.63 25.69
C MET A 284 0.38 -6.32 26.94
N ILE A 285 -0.36 -5.21 26.95
CA ILE A 285 -1.26 -4.87 28.06
C ILE A 285 -2.38 -5.90 28.18
N ALA A 286 -3.01 -6.28 27.06
CA ALA A 286 -4.03 -7.31 27.07
C ALA A 286 -3.48 -8.63 27.63
N ASN A 287 -2.32 -9.08 27.16
CA ASN A 287 -1.68 -10.29 27.68
C ASN A 287 -1.21 -10.19 29.14
N ALA A 288 -1.02 -8.99 29.69
CA ALA A 288 -0.71 -8.79 31.11
C ALA A 288 -1.97 -8.78 31.99
N MET A 289 -3.14 -8.53 31.40
CA MET A 289 -4.43 -8.60 32.08
C MET A 289 -4.95 -10.03 32.21
N TRP A 290 -4.44 -10.98 31.43
CA TRP A 290 -4.84 -12.40 31.43
C TRP A 290 -3.70 -13.29 31.91
#